data_AF-A0A5E6N9X0-F1
#
_entry.id   AF-A0A5E6N9X0-F1
#
_cell.length_a   1.000
_cell.length_b   1.000
_cell.length_c   1.000
_cell.angle_alpha   90.00
_cell.angle_beta   90.00
_cell.angle_gamma   90.00
#
_symmetry.space_group_name_H-M   'P 1'
#
loop_
_entity.id
_entity.type
_entity.pdbx_description
1 polymer ?
#
loop_
_entity_poly.entity_id
_entity_poly.type
_entity_poly.pdbx_seq_one_letter_code
_entity_poly.pdbx_strand_id
1 'polypeptide(L)'
;MVTHVNHANELSNDFAKAIQALSGVTLLNQSVLLKGVNDSVSTLSKLSMGLFELGILPYYLHLLDKVRGAEHFLVSDEEAQQLHKVLQKQLSGYLVPRLVRDENLAAKTWV
;
A
#
# COMPACT_ATOMS: atom_id res chain seq x y z
N MET A 1 -2.58 -8.85 -12.38
CA MET A 1 -2.74 -9.45 -11.05
C MET A 1 -2.56 -8.38 -9.98
N VAL A 2 -3.24 -8.48 -8.85
CA VAL A 2 -3.06 -7.56 -7.71
C VAL A 2 -2.50 -8.34 -6.53
N THR A 3 -1.34 -7.91 -6.04
CA THR A 3 -0.69 -8.45 -4.84
C THR A 3 -1.16 -7.70 -3.59
N HIS A 4 -1.03 -8.32 -2.43
CA HIS A 4 -1.25 -7.68 -1.13
C HIS A 4 0.04 -7.72 -0.35
N VAL A 5 0.70 -6.57 -0.18
CA VAL A 5 1.97 -6.45 0.54
C VAL A 5 1.90 -5.19 1.38
N ASN A 6 2.19 -5.29 2.68
CA ASN A 6 2.05 -4.17 3.60
C ASN A 6 3.40 -3.58 4.00
N HIS A 7 4.49 -4.33 3.89
CA HIS A 7 5.82 -3.90 4.29
C HIS A 7 6.90 -4.41 3.32
N ALA A 8 7.96 -3.62 3.11
CA ALA A 8 9.09 -4.01 2.25
C ALA A 8 9.81 -5.30 2.70
N ASN A 9 9.65 -5.69 3.96
CA ASN A 9 10.22 -6.92 4.53
C ASN A 9 9.56 -8.19 3.95
N GLU A 10 8.36 -8.06 3.39
CA GLU A 10 7.66 -9.16 2.73
C GLU A 10 8.20 -9.41 1.31
N LEU A 11 8.98 -8.48 0.75
CA LEU A 11 9.62 -8.58 -0.57
C LEU A 11 10.88 -9.46 -0.51
N SER A 12 10.69 -10.71 -0.09
CA SER A 12 11.75 -11.70 0.03
C SER A 12 12.28 -12.14 -1.34
N ASN A 13 13.43 -12.82 -1.35
CA ASN A 13 13.97 -13.41 -2.58
C ASN A 13 13.01 -14.41 -3.23
N ASP A 14 12.24 -15.15 -2.44
CA ASP A 14 11.28 -16.11 -2.98
C ASP A 14 10.04 -15.42 -3.54
N PHE A 15 9.60 -14.32 -2.91
CA PHE A 15 8.58 -13.44 -3.48
C PHE A 15 9.04 -12.88 -4.82
N ALA A 16 10.27 -12.35 -4.89
CA ALA A 16 10.83 -11.81 -6.13
C ALA A 16 10.90 -12.85 -7.26
N LYS A 17 11.34 -14.08 -6.97
CA LYS A 17 11.35 -15.18 -7.95
C LYS A 17 9.94 -15.53 -8.45
N ALA A 18 8.97 -15.61 -7.55
CA ALA A 18 7.59 -15.90 -7.92
C ALA A 18 7.00 -14.81 -8.83
N ILE A 19 7.31 -13.54 -8.52
CA ILE A 19 6.89 -12.39 -9.33
C ILE A 19 7.53 -12.41 -10.72
N GLN A 20 8.82 -12.72 -10.83
CA GLN A 20 9.53 -12.81 -12.12
C GLN A 20 8.95 -13.90 -13.04
N ALA A 21 8.39 -14.97 -12.49
CA ALA A 21 7.74 -16.03 -13.27
C ALA A 21 6.43 -15.58 -13.94
N LEU A 22 5.85 -14.44 -13.53
CA LEU A 22 4.59 -13.90 -14.05
C LEU A 22 4.79 -12.94 -15.22
N SER A 23 5.75 -13.23 -16.10
CA SER A 23 6.08 -12.38 -17.25
C SER A 23 4.84 -12.11 -18.13
N GLY A 24 4.70 -10.87 -18.62
CA GLY A 24 3.60 -10.46 -19.49
C GLY A 24 2.30 -10.09 -18.76
N VAL A 25 2.28 -10.13 -17.43
CA VAL A 25 1.13 -9.72 -16.62
C VAL A 25 1.40 -8.35 -16.00
N THR A 26 0.43 -7.43 -16.07
CA THR A 26 0.49 -6.18 -15.29
C THR A 26 0.34 -6.49 -13.81
N LEU A 27 1.32 -6.08 -13.00
CA LEU A 27 1.36 -6.30 -11.57
C LEU A 27 1.08 -5.01 -10.81
N LEU A 28 0.11 -5.08 -9.91
CA LEU A 28 -0.27 -3.99 -9.03
C LEU A 28 -0.16 -4.46 -7.58
N ASN A 29 -0.05 -3.52 -6.64
CA ASN A 29 -0.09 -3.81 -5.22
C ASN A 29 -1.17 -3.00 -4.51
N GLN A 30 -1.92 -3.67 -3.63
CA GLN A 30 -2.78 -3.02 -2.66
C GLN A 30 -2.25 -3.31 -1.25
N SER A 31 -2.07 -2.27 -0.46
CA SER A 31 -1.70 -2.36 0.96
C SER A 31 -2.85 -1.86 1.82
N VAL A 32 -2.84 -2.22 3.10
CA VAL A 32 -3.66 -1.61 4.14
C VAL A 32 -2.73 -0.78 5.02
N LEU A 33 -3.14 0.45 5.34
CA LEU A 33 -2.47 1.31 6.30
C LEU A 33 -2.77 0.80 7.71
N LEU A 34 -1.73 0.34 8.41
CA LEU A 34 -1.80 -0.34 9.68
C LEU A 34 -0.85 0.32 10.69
N LYS A 35 -1.42 0.73 11.82
CA LYS A 35 -0.69 1.36 12.92
C LYS A 35 0.41 0.44 13.47
N GLY A 36 1.62 0.97 13.63
CA GLY A 36 2.79 0.22 14.09
C GLY A 36 3.37 -0.77 13.07
N VAL A 37 2.87 -0.79 11.83
CA VAL A 37 3.37 -1.67 10.77
C VAL A 37 3.93 -0.82 9.63
N ASN A 38 3.08 -0.01 9.00
CA ASN A 38 3.45 0.80 7.82
C ASN A 38 2.89 2.23 7.88
N ASP A 39 2.50 2.69 9.05
CA ASP A 39 2.04 4.04 9.35
C ASP A 39 3.18 5.08 9.43
N SER A 40 4.18 4.95 8.56
CA SER A 40 5.23 5.95 8.40
C SER A 40 5.56 6.18 6.94
N VAL A 41 5.85 7.43 6.60
CA VAL A 41 6.28 7.81 5.24
C VAL A 41 7.52 7.03 4.83
N SER A 42 8.49 6.85 5.74
CA SER A 42 9.72 6.12 5.46
C SER A 42 9.46 4.65 5.10
N THR A 43 8.51 4.01 5.77
CA THR A 43 8.13 2.62 5.53
C THR A 43 7.42 2.48 4.20
N LEU A 44 6.44 3.34 3.92
CA LEU A 44 5.70 3.30 2.66
C LEU A 44 6.57 3.66 1.46
N SER A 45 7.50 4.61 1.60
CA SER A 45 8.48 4.94 0.56
C SER A 45 9.35 3.73 0.22
N LYS A 46 9.86 3.01 1.23
CA LYS A 46 10.64 1.78 1.01
C LYS A 46 9.82 0.70 0.32
N LEU A 47 8.57 0.51 0.74
CA LEU A 47 7.68 -0.45 0.09
C LEU A 47 7.43 -0.07 -1.37
N SER A 48 7.06 1.17 -1.67
CA SER A 48 6.79 1.63 -3.03
C SER A 48 8.00 1.46 -3.95
N MET A 49 9.21 1.79 -3.48
CA MET A 49 10.43 1.62 -4.26
C MET A 49 10.76 0.14 -4.48
N GLY A 50 10.69 -0.69 -3.43
CA GLY A 50 10.97 -2.13 -3.55
C GLY A 50 9.96 -2.86 -4.45
N LEU A 51 8.67 -2.49 -4.39
CA LEU A 51 7.68 -3.01 -5.32
C LEU A 51 8.03 -2.65 -6.77
N PHE A 52 8.44 -1.40 -7.00
CA PHE A 52 8.80 -0.93 -8.32
C PHE A 52 10.04 -1.63 -8.89
N GLU A 53 11.05 -1.91 -8.06
CA GLU A 53 12.22 -2.71 -8.43
C GLU A 53 11.83 -4.13 -8.92
N LEU A 54 10.71 -4.67 -8.43
CA LEU A 54 10.15 -5.96 -8.85
C LEU A 54 9.15 -5.83 -10.02
N GLY A 55 8.97 -4.63 -10.59
CA GLY A 55 8.02 -4.39 -11.67
C GLY A 55 6.55 -4.33 -11.23
N ILE A 56 6.30 -4.10 -9.94
CA ILE A 56 4.95 -3.99 -9.36
C ILE A 56 4.64 -2.52 -9.09
N LEU A 57 3.51 -2.02 -9.61
CA LEU A 57 3.09 -0.65 -9.33
C LEU A 57 2.28 -0.56 -8.02
N PRO A 58 2.65 0.34 -7.09
CA PRO A 58 1.81 0.67 -5.94
C PRO A 58 0.48 1.25 -6.42
N TYR A 59 -0.64 0.62 -6.07
CA TYR A 59 -1.94 0.98 -6.61
C TYR A 59 -2.88 1.58 -5.56
N TYR A 60 -3.16 0.83 -4.50
CA TYR A 60 -4.04 1.28 -3.42
C TYR A 60 -3.38 1.19 -2.07
N LEU A 61 -3.63 2.20 -1.24
CA LEU A 61 -3.38 2.18 0.20
C LEU A 61 -4.74 2.31 0.88
N HIS A 62 -5.25 1.19 1.39
CA HIS A 62 -6.53 1.10 2.03
C HIS A 62 -6.46 1.58 3.48
N LEU A 63 -7.41 2.40 3.91
CA LEU A 63 -7.67 2.55 5.34
C LEU A 63 -8.30 1.26 5.86
N LEU A 64 -7.83 0.82 7.03
CA LEU A 64 -8.37 -0.36 7.69
C LEU A 64 -9.85 -0.14 8.06
N ASP A 65 -10.69 -1.11 7.71
CA ASP A 65 -12.10 -1.10 8.11
C ASP A 65 -12.24 -1.26 9.63
N LYS A 66 -13.24 -0.59 10.19
CA LYS A 66 -13.57 -0.71 11.62
C LYS A 66 -14.22 -2.06 11.88
N VAL A 67 -13.40 -3.09 11.99
CA VAL A 67 -13.82 -4.45 12.34
C VAL A 67 -13.37 -4.80 13.75
N ARG A 68 -14.25 -5.52 14.46
CA ARG A 68 -14.00 -5.93 15.84
C ARG A 68 -12.74 -6.79 15.93
N GLY A 69 -11.81 -6.41 16.80
CA GLY A 69 -10.54 -7.13 17.03
C GLY A 69 -9.32 -6.56 16.30
N ALA A 70 -9.50 -5.68 15.32
CA ALA A 70 -8.39 -5.02 14.61
C ALA A 70 -8.19 -3.55 14.99
N GLU A 71 -8.92 -3.06 16.00
CA GLU A 71 -8.98 -1.64 16.38
C GLU A 71 -7.61 -1.03 16.71
N HIS A 72 -6.69 -1.84 17.26
CA HIS A 72 -5.34 -1.41 17.62
C HIS A 72 -4.46 -1.09 16.41
N PHE A 73 -4.84 -1.56 15.21
CA PHE A 73 -4.16 -1.22 13.95
C PHE A 73 -4.77 -0.01 13.25
N LEU A 74 -5.83 0.61 13.79
CA LEU A 74 -6.46 1.77 13.16
C LEU A 74 -5.52 2.99 13.19
N VAL A 75 -5.38 3.61 12.02
CA VAL A 75 -4.82 4.96 11.84
C VAL A 75 -5.97 5.90 11.57
N SER A 76 -5.99 7.07 12.20
CA SER A 76 -7.08 8.04 11.97
C SER A 76 -7.01 8.61 10.55
N ASP A 77 -8.16 9.05 10.03
CA ASP A 77 -8.25 9.60 8.67
C ASP A 77 -7.34 10.83 8.50
N GLU A 78 -7.28 11.68 9.52
CA GLU A 78 -6.41 12.87 9.54
C GLU A 78 -4.93 12.49 9.49
N GLU A 79 -4.49 11.54 10.31
CA GLU A 79 -3.12 11.02 10.29
C GLU A 79 -2.77 10.40 8.93
N ALA A 80 -3.70 9.62 8.36
CA ALA A 80 -3.50 8.97 7.08
C ALA A 80 -3.40 9.97 5.92
N GLN A 81 -4.28 10.97 5.86
CA GLN A 81 -4.23 12.04 4.86
C GLN A 81 -2.94 12.85 4.97
N GLN A 82 -2.53 13.21 6.19
CA GLN A 82 -1.30 13.95 6.40
C GLN A 82 -0.06 13.13 5.99
N LEU A 83 -0.02 11.86 6.35
CA LEU A 83 1.03 10.92 5.93
C LEU A 83 1.09 10.80 4.41
N HIS A 84 -0.07 10.63 3.75
CA HIS A 84 -0.16 10.46 2.30
C HIS A 84 0.30 11.72 1.56
N LYS A 85 -0.06 12.91 2.05
CA LYS A 85 0.39 14.20 1.51
C LYS A 85 1.91 14.36 1.59
N VAL A 86 2.54 13.86 2.65
CA VAL A 86 4.01 13.86 2.75
C VAL A 86 4.62 12.84 1.79
N LEU A 87 4.02 11.66 1.67
CA LEU A 87 4.43 10.61 0.72
C LEU A 87 4.42 11.11 -0.73
N GLN A 88 3.37 11.86 -1.12
CA GLN A 88 3.24 12.53 -2.42
C GLN A 88 4.38 13.49 -2.75
N LYS A 89 4.99 14.12 -1.73
CA LYS A 89 6.13 15.04 -1.92
C LYS A 89 7.46 14.31 -2.05
N GLN A 90 7.55 13.08 -1.55
CA GLN A 90 8.80 12.31 -1.54
C GLN A 90 8.95 11.38 -2.74
N LEU A 91 7.84 10.87 -3.28
CA LEU A 91 7.86 9.89 -4.35
C LEU A 91 7.44 10.49 -5.70
N SER A 92 7.90 9.88 -6.78
CA SER A 92 7.32 10.11 -8.10
C SER A 92 5.84 9.71 -8.08
N GLY A 93 4.98 10.47 -8.77
CA GLY A 93 3.52 10.29 -8.68
C GLY A 93 3.02 8.87 -8.99
N TYR A 94 3.67 8.14 -9.90
CA TYR A 94 3.31 6.75 -10.24
C TYR A 94 3.75 5.72 -9.18
N LEU A 95 4.51 6.12 -8.17
CA LEU A 95 4.91 5.30 -7.01
C LEU A 95 4.08 5.62 -5.76
N VAL A 96 3.20 6.61 -5.84
CA VAL A 96 2.31 6.97 -4.74
C VAL A 96 1.02 6.15 -4.89
N PRO A 97 0.75 5.17 -3.99
CA PRO A 97 -0.52 4.47 -4.03
C PRO A 97 -1.67 5.43 -3.71
N ARG A 98 -2.86 5.16 -4.24
CA ARG A 98 -4.03 6.00 -3.95
C ARG A 98 -4.59 5.64 -2.58
N LEU A 99 -4.75 6.64 -1.70
CA LEU A 99 -5.42 6.47 -0.42
C LEU A 99 -6.92 6.25 -0.65
N VAL A 100 -7.47 5.16 -0.11
CA VAL A 100 -8.87 4.77 -0.32
C VAL A 100 -9.50 4.19 0.92
N ARG A 101 -10.82 4.31 1.02
CA ARG A 101 -11.65 3.59 1.99
C ARG A 101 -12.70 2.76 1.28
N ASP A 102 -12.98 1.58 1.82
CA ASP A 102 -14.11 0.77 1.36
C ASP A 102 -15.35 1.14 2.17
N GLU A 103 -16.33 1.77 1.52
CA GLU A 103 -17.54 2.28 2.20
C GLU A 103 -18.79 1.41 1.91
N ASN A 104 -18.62 0.17 1.44
CA ASN A 104 -19.72 -0.66 0.92
C ASN A 104 -20.56 0.06 -0.16
N LEU A 105 -19.93 0.98 -0.90
CA LEU A 105 -20.52 1.66 -2.06
C LEU A 105 -20.15 0.89 -3.33
N ALA A 106 -20.87 1.16 -4.44
CA ALA A 106 -20.61 0.49 -5.72
C ALA A 106 -19.19 0.70 -6.28
N ALA A 107 -18.43 1.66 -5.74
CA ALA A 107 -17.02 1.91 -6.04
C ALA A 107 -16.29 2.42 -4.79
N LYS A 108 -14.95 2.30 -4.76
CA LYS A 108 -14.10 2.77 -3.66
C LYS A 108 -14.14 4.30 -3.55
N THR A 109 -14.24 4.82 -2.33
CA THR A 109 -14.23 6.27 -2.05
C THR A 109 -12.78 6.76 -1.89
N TRP A 110 -12.47 7.85 -2.58
CA TRP A 110 -11.20 8.55 -2.48
C TRP A 110 -11.19 9.39 -1.19
N VAL A 111 -10.11 9.28 -0.40
CA VAL A 111 -9.96 10.00 0.87
C VAL A 111 -8.90 11.08 0.76
#